data_AF-A0A4R0KRF9-F1
#
_entry.id   AF-A0A4R0KRF9-F1
#
_cell.length_a   1.000
_cell.length_b   1.000
_cell.length_c   1.000
_cell.angle_alpha   90.00
_cell.angle_beta   90.00
_cell.angle_gamma   90.00
#
_symmetry.space_group_name_H-M   'P 1'
#
loop_
_entity.id
_entity.type
_entity.pdbx_description
1 polymer ?
#
loop_
_entity_poly.entity_id
_entity_poly.type
_entity_poly.pdbx_seq_one_letter_code
_entity_poly.pdbx_strand_id
1 'polypeptide(L)'
;MFLDVLALAACELAVTEFQRGFALLLCNSRIGLGNESFDLDELPWPSVGWEAERGFLLRVIGLAKARFRWELLSYEPPYAEKYLADYEDVVRDYRPPAEAVELPRMWDPEPAAAAFTRCREHGLFLGDYTDCRVCS
;
A
#
# COMPACT_ATOMS: atom_id res chain seq x y z
N MET A 1 -9.89 4.89 4.62
CA MET A 1 -9.50 4.79 6.05
C MET A 1 -8.24 3.97 6.27
N PHE A 2 -8.28 2.63 6.30
CA PHE A 2 -7.08 1.80 6.53
C PHE A 2 -6.04 1.91 5.40
N LEU A 3 -6.49 1.86 4.14
CA LEU A 3 -5.60 1.99 2.99
C LEU A 3 -4.97 3.39 2.87
N ASP A 4 -5.63 4.41 3.40
CA ASP A 4 -5.16 5.79 3.27
C ASP A 4 -3.94 6.02 4.17
N VAL A 5 -3.98 5.50 5.41
CA VAL A 5 -2.84 5.56 6.33
C VAL A 5 -1.68 4.68 5.88
N LEU A 6 -1.96 3.52 5.25
CA LEU A 6 -0.93 2.71 4.62
C LEU A 6 -0.32 3.40 3.40
N ALA A 7 -1.14 4.04 2.55
CA ALA A 7 -0.68 4.73 1.35
C ALA A 7 0.27 5.88 1.70
N LEU A 8 -0.03 6.64 2.76
CA LEU A 8 0.84 7.72 3.26
C LEU A 8 2.22 7.17 3.63
N ALA A 9 2.27 6.09 4.41
CA ALA A 9 3.51 5.46 4.83
C ALA A 9 4.25 4.76 3.67
N ALA A 10 3.54 4.07 2.78
CA ALA A 10 4.12 3.34 1.66
C ALA A 10 4.73 4.30 0.62
N CYS A 11 4.02 5.38 0.27
CA CYS A 11 4.55 6.39 -0.64
C CYS A 11 5.78 7.10 -0.07
N GLU A 12 5.90 7.24 1.25
CA GLU A 12 7.10 7.78 1.89
C GLU A 12 8.29 6.82 1.75
N LEU A 13 8.07 5.53 2.01
CA LEU A 13 9.15 4.54 2.12
C LEU A 13 9.55 3.88 0.78
N ALA A 14 8.73 3.97 -0.26
CA ALA A 14 8.91 3.18 -1.47
C ALA A 14 10.08 3.66 -2.34
N VAL A 15 11.01 2.74 -2.61
CA VAL A 15 12.20 2.97 -3.46
C VAL A 15 12.31 1.94 -4.58
N THR A 16 12.17 0.65 -4.27
CA THR A 16 12.30 -0.42 -5.27
C THR A 16 11.06 -0.52 -6.15
N GLU A 17 11.12 -1.32 -7.22
CA GLU A 17 9.95 -1.56 -8.09
C GLU A 17 8.80 -2.23 -7.33
N PHE A 18 9.07 -3.28 -6.55
CA PHE A 18 8.05 -3.92 -5.71
C PHE A 18 7.41 -2.90 -4.75
N GLN A 19 8.22 -2.11 -4.04
CA GLN A 19 7.73 -1.15 -3.05
C GLN A 19 6.86 -0.06 -3.68
N ARG A 20 7.29 0.44 -4.85
CA ARG A 20 6.55 1.42 -5.63
C ARG A 20 5.26 0.83 -6.19
N GLY A 21 5.29 -0.40 -6.67
CA GLY A 21 4.09 -1.14 -7.08
C GLY A 21 3.10 -1.33 -5.92
N PHE A 22 3.59 -1.69 -4.73
CA PHE A 22 2.75 -1.79 -3.54
C PHE A 22 2.12 -0.45 -3.14
N ALA A 23 2.89 0.63 -3.17
CA ALA A 23 2.37 1.97 -2.93
C ALA A 23 1.34 2.40 -3.99
N LEU A 24 1.56 2.06 -5.26
CA LEU A 24 0.59 2.31 -6.34
C LEU A 24 -0.69 1.50 -6.15
N LEU A 25 -0.58 0.21 -5.81
CA LEU A 25 -1.73 -0.64 -5.48
C LEU A 25 -2.59 0.03 -4.40
N LEU A 26 -1.97 0.47 -3.30
CA LEU A 26 -2.64 1.21 -2.23
C LEU A 26 -3.28 2.52 -2.72
N CYS A 27 -2.65 3.27 -3.62
CA CYS A 27 -3.24 4.48 -4.20
C CYS A 27 -4.41 4.19 -5.16
N ASN A 28 -4.34 3.06 -5.85
CA ASN A 28 -5.27 2.67 -6.91
C ASN A 28 -6.53 1.97 -6.38
N SER A 29 -6.47 1.25 -5.25
CA SER A 29 -7.59 0.46 -4.71
C SER A 29 -8.75 1.31 -4.14
N ARG A 30 -9.32 2.27 -4.87
CA ARG A 30 -10.35 3.24 -4.40
C ARG A 30 -11.78 2.75 -4.63
N ILE A 31 -11.97 1.95 -5.68
CA ILE A 31 -13.26 1.41 -6.09
C ILE A 31 -13.42 0.05 -5.37
N GLY A 32 -14.58 -0.20 -4.75
CA GLY A 32 -14.82 -1.49 -4.07
C GLY A 32 -15.50 -1.43 -2.70
N LEU A 33 -15.95 -0.26 -2.20
CA LEU A 33 -16.70 -0.13 -0.93
C LEU A 33 -16.06 -0.80 0.31
N GLY A 34 -14.75 -1.12 0.26
CA GLY A 34 -14.06 -1.86 1.32
C GLY A 34 -14.10 -3.39 1.21
N ASN A 35 -14.59 -3.96 0.10
CA ASN A 35 -14.64 -5.42 -0.15
C ASN A 35 -13.57 -5.94 -1.12
N GLU A 36 -12.86 -5.07 -1.83
CA GLU A 36 -11.65 -5.45 -2.57
C GLU A 36 -10.47 -5.36 -1.59
N SER A 37 -10.30 -6.40 -0.77
CA SER A 37 -9.03 -6.65 -0.09
C SER A 37 -8.01 -7.01 -1.16
N PHE A 38 -6.81 -6.43 -1.10
CA PHE A 38 -5.68 -7.04 -1.79
C PHE A 38 -5.12 -8.07 -0.82
N ASP A 39 -5.13 -9.32 -1.23
CA ASP A 39 -4.62 -10.40 -0.42
C ASP A 39 -3.10 -10.47 -0.60
N LEU A 40 -2.38 -10.83 0.46
CA LEU A 40 -0.91 -10.88 0.40
C LEU A 40 -0.44 -11.89 -0.65
N ASP A 41 -1.21 -12.95 -0.89
CA ASP A 41 -0.96 -13.96 -1.92
C ASP A 41 -1.19 -13.49 -3.35
N GLU A 42 -1.71 -12.29 -3.58
CA GLU A 42 -1.77 -11.72 -4.91
C GLU A 42 -0.52 -10.89 -5.24
N LEU A 43 0.26 -10.46 -4.25
CA LEU A 43 1.44 -9.63 -4.54
C LEU A 43 2.52 -10.42 -5.32
N PRO A 44 3.25 -9.78 -6.25
CA PRO A 44 4.34 -10.42 -6.99
C PRO A 44 5.58 -10.59 -6.13
N TRP A 45 5.49 -11.45 -5.12
CA TRP A 45 6.61 -11.77 -4.25
C TRP A 45 7.75 -12.38 -5.06
N PRO A 46 9.00 -11.95 -4.84
CA PRO A 46 10.13 -12.61 -5.46
C PRO A 46 10.29 -14.01 -4.88
N SER A 47 10.59 -15.00 -5.71
CA SER A 47 10.80 -16.40 -5.28
C SER A 47 11.96 -16.56 -4.30
N VAL A 48 12.91 -15.63 -4.31
CA VAL A 48 14.06 -15.54 -3.40
C VAL A 48 14.15 -14.13 -2.83
N GLY A 49 14.38 -14.01 -1.52
CA GLY A 49 14.55 -12.70 -0.86
C GLY A 49 13.25 -11.95 -0.57
N TRP A 50 12.10 -12.63 -0.64
CA TRP A 50 10.78 -12.07 -0.27
C TRP A 50 10.75 -11.53 1.17
N GLU A 51 11.65 -11.97 2.05
CA GLU A 51 11.80 -11.47 3.40
C GLU A 51 12.10 -9.96 3.43
N ALA A 52 12.82 -9.44 2.43
CA ALA A 52 13.10 -8.01 2.30
C ALA A 52 11.82 -7.21 2.03
N GLU A 53 10.95 -7.73 1.15
CA GLU A 53 9.67 -7.11 0.82
C GLU A 53 8.67 -7.22 1.96
N ARG A 54 8.67 -8.34 2.70
CA ARG A 54 7.87 -8.49 3.93
C ARG A 54 8.35 -7.50 4.98
N GLY A 55 9.67 -7.34 5.10
CA GLY A 55 10.28 -6.33 5.95
C GLY A 55 9.87 -4.91 5.55
N PHE A 56 9.69 -4.63 4.25
CA PHE A 56 9.14 -3.35 3.79
C PHE A 56 7.69 -3.16 4.24
N LEU A 57 6.81 -4.14 4.02
CA LEU A 57 5.41 -4.06 4.48
C LEU A 57 5.34 -3.80 6.00
N LEU A 58 6.15 -4.49 6.81
CA LEU A 58 6.22 -4.26 8.26
C LEU A 58 6.69 -2.83 8.61
N ARG A 59 7.64 -2.25 7.87
CA ARG A 59 8.05 -0.84 8.06
C ARG A 59 6.92 0.13 7.70
N VAL A 60 6.18 -0.12 6.62
CA VAL A 60 5.00 0.67 6.24
C VAL A 60 3.97 0.65 7.36
N ILE A 61 3.64 -0.53 7.88
CA ILE A 61 2.68 -0.69 8.97
C ILE A 61 3.18 0.01 10.24
N GLY A 62 4.45 -0.16 10.60
CA GLY A 62 5.04 0.52 11.75
C GLY A 62 4.97 2.04 11.65
N LEU A 63 5.25 2.60 10.47
CA LEU A 63 5.16 4.04 10.22
C LEU A 63 3.70 4.53 10.26
N ALA A 64 2.75 3.77 9.71
CA ALA A 64 1.33 4.08 9.79
C ALA A 64 0.80 4.03 11.24
N LYS A 65 1.27 3.05 12.05
CA LYS A 65 0.95 2.96 13.49
C LYS A 65 1.54 4.11 14.31
N ALA A 66 2.67 4.68 13.86
CA ALA A 66 3.22 5.92 14.41
C ALA A 66 2.43 7.17 14.00
N ARG A 67 1.24 7.00 13.40
CA ARG A 67 0.34 8.07 12.94
C ARG A 67 0.99 9.02 11.93
N PHE A 68 1.92 8.51 11.12
CA PHE A 68 2.64 9.31 10.14
C PHE A 68 1.70 10.03 9.18
N ARG A 69 1.72 11.37 9.24
CA ARG A 69 0.95 12.28 8.39
C ARG A 69 -0.57 12.10 8.45
N TRP A 70 -1.10 11.56 9.54
CA TRP A 70 -2.55 11.44 9.74
C TRP A 70 -3.23 12.81 9.80
N GLU A 71 -2.51 13.86 10.19
CA GLU A 71 -3.01 15.25 10.21
C GLU A 71 -3.38 15.80 8.83
N LEU A 72 -3.00 15.12 7.74
CA LEU A 72 -3.45 15.48 6.40
C LEU A 72 -4.79 14.89 6.01
N LEU A 73 -5.30 13.92 6.78
CA LEU A 73 -6.61 13.34 6.51
C LEU A 73 -7.69 14.34 6.89
N SER A 74 -8.71 14.48 6.05
CA SER A 74 -9.90 15.30 6.33
C SER A 74 -10.83 14.70 7.40
N TYR A 75 -10.45 13.54 7.94
CA TYR A 75 -11.23 12.76 8.89
C TYR A 75 -10.31 12.00 9.86
N GLU A 76 -10.81 11.64 11.05
CA GLU A 76 -10.12 10.73 11.96
C GLU A 76 -10.44 9.27 11.56
N PRO A 77 -9.46 8.36 11.42
CA PRO A 77 -9.70 6.96 11.11
C PRO A 77 -9.83 6.09 12.39
N PRO A 78 -11.00 5.97 13.05
CA PRO A 78 -11.13 5.37 14.39
C PRO A 78 -10.74 3.89 14.47
N TYR A 79 -10.77 3.17 13.35
CA TYR A 79 -10.46 1.74 13.30
C TYR A 79 -9.08 1.43 12.70
N ALA A 80 -8.33 2.44 12.24
CA ALA A 80 -7.05 2.21 11.57
C ALA A 80 -6.03 1.50 12.47
N GLU A 81 -5.92 1.87 13.74
CA GLU A 81 -4.96 1.25 14.66
C GLU A 81 -5.24 -0.25 14.85
N LYS A 82 -6.52 -0.63 14.99
CA LYS A 82 -6.92 -2.04 15.08
C LYS A 82 -6.58 -2.79 13.80
N TYR A 83 -6.98 -2.27 12.63
CA TYR A 83 -6.70 -2.93 11.36
C TYR A 83 -5.21 -3.03 11.06
N LEU A 84 -4.42 -2.02 11.45
CA LEU A 84 -2.96 -2.07 11.34
C LEU A 84 -2.35 -3.14 12.23
N ALA A 85 -2.85 -3.32 13.46
CA ALA A 85 -2.39 -4.40 14.33
C ALA A 85 -2.74 -5.78 13.76
N ASP A 86 -4.00 -5.98 13.36
CA ASP A 86 -4.46 -7.25 12.76
C ASP A 86 -3.64 -7.56 11.49
N TYR A 87 -3.39 -6.55 10.64
CA TYR A 87 -2.61 -6.73 9.41
C TYR A 87 -1.11 -6.96 9.68
N GLU A 88 -0.54 -6.34 10.71
CA GLU A 88 0.85 -6.59 11.11
C GLU A 88 1.07 -8.07 11.48
N ASP A 89 0.14 -8.65 12.23
CA ASP A 89 0.21 -10.05 12.64
C ASP A 89 0.14 -10.98 11.42
N VAL A 90 -0.76 -10.69 10.48
CA VAL A 90 -0.86 -11.43 9.21
C VAL A 90 0.44 -11.33 8.40
N VAL A 91 0.98 -10.12 8.21
CA VAL A 91 2.21 -9.90 7.44
C VAL A 91 3.43 -10.56 8.10
N ARG A 92 3.51 -10.57 9.43
CA ARG A 92 4.65 -11.12 10.16
C ARG A 92 4.83 -12.62 9.90
N ASP A 93 3.73 -13.35 9.90
CA ASP A 93 3.72 -14.81 9.71
C ASP A 93 3.57 -15.21 8.24
N TYR A 94 3.31 -14.24 7.36
CA TYR A 94 3.14 -14.50 5.93
C TYR A 94 4.42 -15.05 5.29
N ARG A 95 4.21 -16.07 4.47
CA ARG A 95 5.21 -16.66 3.57
C ARG A 95 4.57 -16.85 2.20
N PRO A 96 5.15 -16.30 1.12
CA PRO A 96 4.56 -16.42 -0.21
C PRO A 96 4.61 -17.87 -0.72
N PRO A 97 3.70 -18.23 -1.64
CA PRO A 97 3.78 -19.49 -2.36
C PRO A 97 5.08 -19.56 -3.18
N ALA A 98 5.52 -20.78 -3.48
CA ALA A 98 6.73 -21.00 -4.27
C ALA A 98 6.55 -20.67 -5.76
N GLU A 99 5.31 -20.66 -6.23
CA GLU A 99 4.94 -20.38 -7.61
C GLU A 99 4.49 -18.92 -7.74
N ALA A 100 4.74 -18.35 -8.92
CA ALA A 100 4.27 -17.01 -9.25
C ALA A 100 2.73 -16.99 -9.29
N VAL A 101 2.17 -15.91 -8.77
CA VAL A 101 0.73 -15.70 -8.65
C VAL A 101 0.22 -14.80 -9.77
N GLU A 102 -1.07 -14.88 -10.07
CA GLU A 102 -1.70 -13.87 -10.93
C GLU A 102 -1.71 -12.53 -10.20
N LEU A 103 -1.34 -11.47 -10.93
CA LEU A 103 -1.27 -10.13 -10.37
C LEU A 103 -2.67 -9.61 -10.03
N PRO A 104 -2.82 -8.82 -8.95
CA PRO A 104 -4.08 -8.16 -8.64
C PRO A 104 -4.47 -7.27 -9.81
N ARG A 105 -5.77 -7.14 -10.09
CA ARG A 105 -6.28 -6.32 -11.20
C ARG A 105 -5.74 -4.89 -11.22
N MET A 106 -5.47 -4.33 -10.04
CA MET A 106 -4.99 -2.94 -9.85
C MET A 106 -3.46 -2.82 -9.83
N TRP A 107 -2.73 -3.95 -9.97
CA TRP A 107 -1.29 -3.97 -10.12
C TRP A 107 -0.92 -3.95 -11.60
N ASP A 108 -0.38 -2.82 -12.04
CA ASP A 108 0.26 -2.72 -13.34
C ASP A 108 1.75 -3.07 -13.18
N PRO A 109 2.28 -4.11 -13.87
CA PRO A 109 3.72 -4.42 -13.84
C PRO A 109 4.57 -3.37 -14.56
N GLU A 110 3.99 -2.58 -15.46
CA GLU A 110 4.66 -1.54 -16.22
C GLU A 110 3.91 -0.20 -16.11
N PRO A 111 3.73 0.33 -14.88
CA PRO A 111 2.93 1.52 -14.65
C PRO A 111 3.53 2.71 -15.38
N ALA A 112 2.67 3.52 -16.01
CA ALA A 112 3.09 4.73 -16.68
C ALA A 112 3.88 5.63 -15.72
N ALA A 113 4.95 6.28 -16.18
CA ALA A 113 5.76 7.17 -15.33
C ALA A 113 4.93 8.26 -14.62
N ALA A 114 3.83 8.70 -15.26
CA ALA A 114 2.88 9.65 -14.69
C ALA A 114 2.18 9.16 -13.41
N ALA A 115 2.02 7.84 -13.23
CA ALA A 115 1.41 7.23 -12.05
C ALA A 115 2.20 7.55 -10.77
N PHE A 116 3.52 7.70 -10.88
CA PHE A 116 4.41 8.07 -9.77
C PHE A 116 4.45 9.57 -9.47
N THR A 117 3.71 10.39 -10.23
CA THR A 117 3.55 11.80 -9.88
C THR A 117 2.98 11.89 -8.48
N ARG A 118 3.56 12.73 -7.63
CA ARG A 118 3.08 12.92 -6.27
C ARG A 118 2.07 14.05 -6.19
N CYS A 119 1.00 13.81 -5.43
CA CYS A 119 0.13 14.86 -4.94
C CYS A 119 0.93 15.90 -4.17
N ARG A 120 0.70 17.18 -4.47
CA ARG A 120 1.42 18.29 -3.81
C ARG A 120 1.04 18.46 -2.34
N GLU A 121 -0.20 18.14 -1.98
CA GLU A 121 -0.71 18.29 -0.62
C GLU A 121 -0.37 17.07 0.23
N HIS A 122 -0.68 15.87 -0.29
CA HIS A 122 -0.64 14.64 0.48
C HIS A 122 0.63 13.81 0.26
N GLY A 123 1.41 14.08 -0.79
CA GLY A 123 2.63 13.34 -1.13
C GLY A 123 2.42 11.92 -1.67
N LEU A 124 1.17 11.48 -1.81
CA LEU A 124 0.77 10.19 -2.39
C LEU A 124 1.01 10.15 -3.90
N PHE A 125 1.29 8.96 -4.44
CA PHE A 125 1.24 8.75 -5.88
C PHE A 125 -0.19 8.94 -6.43
N LEU A 126 -0.30 9.52 -7.62
CA LEU A 126 -1.59 9.69 -8.29
C LEU A 126 -2.15 8.36 -8.80
N GLY A 127 -1.27 7.45 -9.22
CA GLY A 127 -1.67 6.17 -9.81
C GLY A 127 -2.40 6.37 -11.12
N ASP A 128 -3.50 5.63 -11.31
CA ASP A 128 -4.29 5.67 -12.55
C ASP A 128 -5.31 6.82 -12.57
N TYR A 129 -5.29 7.67 -11.54
CA TYR A 129 -6.26 8.72 -11.30
C TYR A 129 -5.66 10.11 -11.53
N THR A 130 -6.53 11.09 -11.75
CA THR A 130 -6.13 12.50 -11.92
C THR A 130 -5.90 13.23 -10.59
N ASP A 131 -6.40 12.67 -9.48
CA ASP A 131 -6.27 13.18 -8.12
C ASP A 131 -5.69 12.11 -7.19
N CYS A 132 -5.40 12.49 -5.95
CA CYS A 132 -4.89 11.56 -4.95
C CYS A 132 -6.03 10.95 -4.12
N ARG A 133 -5.77 9.77 -3.55
CA ARG A 133 -6.75 8.98 -2.78
C ARG A 133 -7.43 9.72 -1.63
N VAL A 134 -6.76 10.74 -1.09
CA VAL A 134 -7.21 11.48 0.10
C VAL A 134 -7.58 12.94 -0.21
N CYS A 135 -7.56 13.33 -1.49
CA CYS A 135 -7.81 14.71 -1.93
C CYS A 135 -9.30 15.06 -2.02
N SER A 136 -10.19 14.09 -1.82
CA SER A 136 -11.65 14.20 -1.91
C SER A 136 -12.30 14.62 -0.59
#